data_AF-A0AAV3K3J0-F1
#
_entry.id   AF-A0AAV3K3J0-F1
#
_cell.length_a   1.000
_cell.length_b   1.000
_cell.length_c   1.000
_cell.angle_alpha   90.00
_cell.angle_beta   90.00
_cell.angle_gamma   90.00
#
_symmetry.space_group_name_H-M   'P 1'
#
loop_
_entity.id
_entity.type
_entity.pdbx_description
1 polymer ?
#
loop_
_entity_poly.entity_id
_entity_poly.type
_entity_poly.pdbx_seq_one_letter_code
_entity_poly.pdbx_strand_id
1 'polypeptide(L)'
;MAWRTYQRYPRETIPAQNIHVNCIESQNEKFLLIECDSQEDPALFLHKLNLALEIFGSDLEFHVAAKDGFVALPQTFKIVNWLILPAGTYTQEELKDKVKQTISPKLSKTVKPVIEKRLDKIGSYQYSGIVIGVGGYKGYVIYHFPQKSISVLESDSPNNATYVFNHSDWEQLSKKTKTEIINNNLAIKRIIHDPDWDQKIDNLLR
;
A
#
# COMPACT_ATOMS: atom_id res chain seq x y z
N MET A 1 22.77 37.42 -10.21
CA MET A 1 21.31 37.19 -10.25
C MET A 1 20.67 38.05 -9.18
N ALA A 2 19.72 38.92 -9.54
CA ALA A 2 19.00 39.77 -8.59
C ALA A 2 17.64 39.13 -8.28
N TRP A 3 17.45 38.72 -7.03
CA TRP A 3 16.15 38.25 -6.54
C TRP A 3 15.26 39.46 -6.24
N ARG A 4 14.00 39.43 -6.69
CA ARG A 4 12.98 40.42 -6.31
C ARG A 4 11.92 39.77 -5.44
N THR A 5 11.73 40.34 -4.25
CA THR A 5 10.65 40.00 -3.33
C THR A 5 9.43 40.86 -3.64
N TYR A 6 8.23 40.29 -3.55
CA TYR A 6 6.96 41.02 -3.65
C TYR A 6 5.94 40.41 -2.71
N GLN A 7 5.00 41.24 -2.23
CA GLN A 7 3.92 40.81 -1.34
C GLN A 7 2.93 39.93 -2.10
N ARG A 8 2.52 38.81 -1.50
CA ARG A 8 1.57 37.85 -2.07
C ARG A 8 0.45 37.63 -1.06
N TYR A 9 -0.79 37.47 -1.55
CA TYR A 9 -1.86 36.97 -0.72
C TYR A 9 -1.48 35.58 -0.18
N PRO A 10 -1.76 35.30 1.12
CA PRO A 10 -1.49 34.00 1.70
C PRO A 10 -2.21 32.92 0.88
N ARG A 11 -1.46 31.89 0.50
CA ARG A 11 -2.00 30.71 -0.19
C ARG A 11 -2.10 29.60 0.83
N GLU A 12 -3.27 29.01 0.93
CA GLU A 12 -3.46 27.77 1.65
C GLU A 12 -3.22 26.61 0.70
N THR A 13 -2.36 25.66 1.10
CA THR A 13 -2.14 24.43 0.34
C THR A 13 -3.15 23.41 0.81
N ILE A 14 -4.21 23.21 0.02
CA ILE A 14 -5.19 22.15 0.28
C ILE A 14 -4.61 20.84 -0.27
N PRO A 15 -4.49 19.78 0.54
CA PRO A 15 -4.02 18.48 0.05
C PRO A 15 -4.98 17.94 -1.00
N ALA A 16 -4.43 17.35 -2.08
CA ALA A 16 -5.26 16.67 -3.06
C ALA A 16 -6.02 15.52 -2.40
N GLN A 17 -7.32 15.43 -2.68
CA GLN A 17 -8.11 14.29 -2.22
C GLN A 17 -7.69 13.05 -3.02
N ASN A 18 -7.20 12.03 -2.31
CA ASN A 18 -6.75 10.77 -2.92
C ASN A 18 -7.87 9.74 -2.81
N ILE A 19 -8.76 9.72 -3.80
CA ILE A 19 -9.82 8.72 -3.88
C ILE A 19 -9.34 7.54 -4.71
N HIS A 20 -9.50 6.35 -4.14
CA HIS A 20 -9.11 5.11 -4.80
C HIS A 20 -10.24 4.58 -5.70
N VAL A 21 -9.86 4.13 -6.89
CA VAL A 21 -10.73 3.44 -7.84
C VAL A 21 -10.25 1.99 -7.95
N ASN A 22 -11.09 1.05 -7.52
CA ASN A 22 -10.81 -0.38 -7.59
C ASN A 22 -11.17 -0.90 -8.98
N CYS A 23 -10.28 -1.68 -9.61
CA CYS A 23 -10.61 -2.39 -10.84
C CYS A 23 -10.81 -3.87 -10.52
N ILE A 24 -11.99 -4.41 -10.81
CA ILE A 24 -12.25 -5.86 -10.74
C ILE A 24 -12.54 -6.39 -12.15
N GLU A 25 -12.22 -7.64 -12.40
CA GLU A 25 -12.52 -8.32 -13.66
C GLU A 25 -13.47 -9.49 -13.37
N SER A 26 -14.59 -9.54 -14.07
CA SER A 26 -15.58 -10.61 -13.96
C SER A 26 -16.13 -10.91 -15.35
N GLN A 27 -16.25 -12.18 -15.71
CA GLN A 27 -16.77 -12.62 -17.02
C GLN A 27 -16.11 -11.93 -18.23
N ASN A 28 -14.80 -11.62 -18.14
CA ASN A 28 -14.03 -10.94 -19.18
C ASN A 28 -14.40 -9.45 -19.38
N GLU A 29 -15.15 -8.87 -18.44
CA GLU A 29 -15.48 -7.45 -18.34
C GLU A 29 -14.78 -6.82 -17.12
N LYS A 30 -14.38 -5.56 -17.26
CA LYS A 30 -13.70 -4.81 -16.19
C LYS A 30 -14.64 -3.79 -15.59
N PHE A 31 -14.74 -3.81 -14.27
CA PHE A 31 -15.53 -2.85 -13.50
C PHE A 31 -14.59 -1.96 -12.70
N LEU A 32 -14.89 -0.67 -12.71
CA LEU A 32 -14.23 0.32 -11.87
C LEU A 32 -15.19 0.71 -10.75
N LEU A 33 -14.71 0.67 -9.51
CA LEU A 33 -15.53 0.84 -8.31
C LEU A 33 -14.92 1.92 -7.43
N ILE A 34 -15.77 2.83 -6.95
CA ILE A 34 -15.43 3.78 -5.89
C ILE A 34 -16.24 3.39 -4.67
N GLU A 35 -15.56 3.00 -3.59
CA GLU A 35 -16.23 2.64 -2.34
C GLU A 35 -16.67 3.90 -1.59
N CYS A 36 -17.93 3.92 -1.16
CA CYS A 36 -18.51 4.96 -0.34
C CYS A 36 -19.08 4.33 0.93
N ASP A 37 -18.82 4.94 2.09
CA ASP A 37 -19.41 4.53 3.37
C ASP A 37 -20.33 5.65 3.90
N SER A 38 -21.49 5.25 4.40
CA SER A 38 -22.48 6.13 5.04
C SER A 38 -21.95 6.87 6.27
N GLN A 39 -20.88 6.37 6.91
CA GLN A 39 -20.25 6.99 8.08
C GLN A 39 -19.11 7.96 7.71
N GLU A 40 -18.84 8.17 6.42
CA GLU A 40 -17.80 9.10 5.97
C GLU A 40 -18.18 10.55 6.23
N ASP A 41 -17.15 11.41 6.32
CA ASP A 41 -17.35 12.84 6.33
C ASP A 41 -18.20 13.27 5.12
N PRO A 42 -19.26 14.10 5.30
CA PRO A 42 -20.15 14.48 4.21
C PRO A 42 -19.46 15.15 3.02
N ALA A 43 -18.37 15.91 3.24
CA ALA A 43 -17.65 16.55 2.16
C ALA A 43 -16.81 15.53 1.36
N LEU A 44 -16.23 14.53 2.04
CA LEU A 44 -15.55 13.41 1.38
C LEU A 44 -16.55 12.56 0.56
N PHE A 45 -17.71 12.26 1.12
CA PHE A 45 -18.75 11.50 0.43
C PHE A 45 -19.23 12.23 -0.84
N LEU A 46 -19.50 13.53 -0.73
CA LEU A 46 -19.88 14.36 -1.89
C LEU A 46 -18.76 14.43 -2.94
N HIS A 47 -17.50 14.53 -2.51
CA HIS A 47 -16.38 14.52 -3.42
C HIS A 47 -16.27 13.20 -4.20
N LYS A 48 -16.42 12.05 -3.53
CA LYS A 48 -16.43 10.74 -4.20
C LYS A 48 -17.55 10.60 -5.22
N LEU A 49 -18.75 11.07 -4.88
CA LEU A 49 -19.89 11.09 -5.81
C LEU A 49 -19.61 11.96 -7.03
N ASN A 50 -19.10 13.17 -6.82
CA ASN A 50 -18.74 14.06 -7.93
C ASN A 50 -17.64 13.47 -8.82
N LEU A 51 -16.64 12.83 -8.20
CA LEU A 51 -15.58 12.15 -8.93
C LEU A 51 -16.12 10.97 -9.74
N ALA A 52 -17.02 10.16 -9.16
CA ALA A 52 -17.66 9.06 -9.87
C ALA A 52 -18.46 9.57 -11.09
N LEU A 53 -19.24 10.64 -10.90
CA LEU A 53 -19.98 11.28 -11.99
C LEU A 53 -19.04 11.83 -13.09
N GLU A 54 -17.91 12.42 -12.71
CA GLU A 54 -16.94 12.95 -13.67
C GLU A 54 -16.26 11.83 -14.48
N ILE A 55 -15.91 10.71 -13.83
CA ILE A 55 -15.20 9.60 -14.49
C ILE A 55 -16.15 8.74 -15.33
N PHE A 56 -17.34 8.43 -14.81
CA PHE A 56 -18.26 7.44 -15.40
C PHE A 56 -19.44 8.06 -16.13
N GLY A 57 -19.78 9.33 -15.88
CA GLY A 57 -20.85 10.04 -16.56
C GLY A 57 -22.19 9.29 -16.50
N SER A 58 -22.79 9.06 -17.67
CA SER A 58 -24.05 8.33 -17.82
C SER A 58 -23.95 6.84 -17.50
N ASP A 59 -22.73 6.29 -17.48
CA ASP A 59 -22.46 4.87 -17.27
C ASP A 59 -22.23 4.56 -15.77
N LEU A 60 -22.48 5.54 -14.88
CA LEU A 60 -22.40 5.36 -13.43
C LEU A 60 -23.59 4.55 -12.92
N GLU A 61 -23.30 3.40 -12.31
CA GLU A 61 -24.29 2.59 -11.60
C GLU A 61 -24.06 2.61 -10.08
N PHE A 62 -25.15 2.66 -9.31
CA PHE A 62 -25.11 2.61 -7.85
C PHE A 62 -25.50 1.23 -7.35
N HIS A 63 -24.56 0.56 -6.68
CA HIS A 63 -24.82 -0.72 -6.04
C HIS A 63 -24.89 -0.54 -4.52
N VAL A 64 -26.05 -0.86 -3.94
CA VAL A 64 -26.23 -0.93 -2.49
C VAL A 64 -26.12 -2.40 -2.10
N ALA A 65 -25.20 -2.74 -1.20
CA ALA A 65 -25.10 -4.09 -0.68
C ALA A 65 -26.43 -4.47 0.02
N ALA A 66 -27.17 -5.42 -0.56
CA ALA A 66 -28.25 -6.09 0.15
C ALA A 66 -27.66 -6.90 1.32
N LYS A 67 -28.44 -7.07 2.40
CA LYS A 67 -28.02 -7.80 3.62
C LYS A 67 -27.45 -9.21 3.36
N ASP A 68 -27.77 -9.81 2.21
CA ASP A 68 -27.34 -11.16 1.80
C ASP A 68 -26.58 -11.11 0.47
N GLY A 69 -25.34 -10.62 0.53
CA GLY A 69 -24.54 -10.16 -0.60
C GLY A 69 -24.39 -11.15 -1.78
N PHE A 70 -24.59 -10.62 -2.98
CA PHE A 70 -24.10 -11.22 -4.21
C PHE A 70 -22.87 -10.46 -4.67
N VAL A 71 -21.71 -10.93 -4.23
CA VAL A 71 -20.41 -10.97 -4.90
C VAL A 71 -19.47 -11.53 -3.82
N ALA A 72 -18.95 -12.74 -4.04
CA ALA A 72 -17.87 -13.26 -3.22
C ALA A 72 -16.63 -12.40 -3.48
N LEU A 73 -16.50 -11.32 -2.73
CA LEU A 73 -15.28 -10.53 -2.72
C LEU A 73 -14.14 -11.44 -2.22
N PRO A 74 -12.92 -11.30 -2.77
CA PRO A 74 -11.77 -12.06 -2.31
C PRO A 74 -11.52 -11.85 -0.81
N GLN A 75 -10.75 -12.75 -0.18
CA GLN A 75 -10.21 -12.59 1.19
C GLN A 75 -9.91 -11.11 1.48
N THR A 76 -10.55 -10.57 2.51
CA THR A 76 -10.73 -9.12 2.76
C THR A 76 -9.60 -8.23 2.21
N PHE A 77 -9.92 -7.34 1.27
CA PHE A 77 -8.96 -6.43 0.66
C PHE A 77 -9.16 -5.02 1.22
N LYS A 78 -8.14 -4.46 1.89
CA LYS A 78 -8.19 -3.12 2.50
C LYS A 78 -7.21 -2.18 1.82
N ILE A 79 -7.68 -1.01 1.41
CA ILE A 79 -6.81 0.06 0.92
C ILE A 79 -6.65 1.11 2.00
N VAL A 80 -5.43 1.58 2.23
CA VAL A 80 -5.15 2.65 3.20
C VAL A 80 -4.65 3.92 2.51
N ASN A 81 -5.09 5.08 3.01
CA ASN A 81 -4.80 6.39 2.43
C ASN A 81 -3.41 6.96 2.83
N TRP A 82 -2.48 6.11 3.28
CA TRP A 82 -1.08 6.46 3.54
C TRP A 82 -0.12 5.55 2.77
N LEU A 83 1.15 5.98 2.66
CA LEU A 83 2.22 5.11 2.17
C LEU A 83 2.64 4.17 3.30
N ILE A 84 2.67 2.86 3.05
CA ILE A 84 3.10 1.87 4.03
C ILE A 84 4.63 1.91 4.12
N LEU A 85 5.15 2.09 5.34
CA LEU A 85 6.57 2.20 5.65
C LEU A 85 7.30 3.23 4.77
N PRO A 86 6.95 4.53 4.86
CA PRO A 86 7.57 5.57 4.05
C PRO A 86 9.09 5.60 4.22
N ALA A 87 9.78 6.10 3.19
CA ALA A 87 11.20 6.37 3.28
C ALA A 87 11.45 7.41 4.37
N GLY A 88 12.37 7.11 5.31
CA GLY A 88 12.83 8.08 6.28
C GLY A 88 13.67 9.19 5.64
N THR A 89 13.95 10.24 6.39
CA THR A 89 14.86 11.30 5.99
C THR A 89 16.27 10.74 5.83
N TYR A 90 16.76 10.69 4.58
CA TYR A 90 18.14 10.35 4.28
C TYR A 90 19.06 11.54 4.57
N THR A 91 20.25 11.27 5.10
CA THR A 91 21.33 12.25 5.12
C THR A 91 21.82 12.52 3.68
N GLN A 92 22.44 13.68 3.44
CA GLN A 92 22.92 14.09 2.10
C GLN A 92 23.94 13.10 1.50
N GLU A 93 24.65 12.36 2.34
CA GLU A 93 25.61 11.32 1.93
C GLU A 93 24.90 10.02 1.53
N GLU A 94 23.87 9.59 2.28
CA GLU A 94 23.02 8.45 1.93
C GLU A 94 22.21 8.69 0.63
N LEU A 95 21.82 9.94 0.37
CA LEU A 95 21.20 10.34 -0.90
C LEU A 95 22.16 10.18 -2.08
N LYS A 96 23.44 10.52 -1.93
CA LYS A 96 24.44 10.39 -3.01
C LYS A 96 24.73 8.93 -3.37
N ASP A 97 24.79 8.05 -2.38
CA ASP A 97 24.99 6.62 -2.62
C ASP A 97 23.74 5.93 -3.20
N LYS A 98 22.53 6.34 -2.76
CA LYS A 98 21.29 5.86 -3.38
C LYS A 98 21.09 6.38 -4.79
N VAL A 99 21.41 7.63 -5.07
CA VAL A 99 21.30 8.19 -6.44
C VAL A 99 22.24 7.45 -7.39
N LYS A 100 23.44 7.04 -6.95
CA LYS A 100 24.32 6.17 -7.75
C LYS A 100 23.73 4.77 -8.00
N GLN A 101 22.93 4.23 -7.08
CA GLN A 101 22.28 2.92 -7.22
C GLN A 101 20.91 2.97 -7.93
N THR A 102 20.28 4.13 -8.07
CA THR A 102 18.88 4.26 -8.50
C THR A 102 18.73 4.69 -9.97
N ILE A 103 19.83 4.86 -10.72
CA ILE A 103 19.72 5.07 -12.17
C ILE A 103 19.57 3.72 -12.87
N SER A 104 18.32 3.23 -12.95
CA SER A 104 17.83 2.64 -14.19
C SER A 104 16.29 2.69 -14.28
N PRO A 105 15.74 3.47 -15.23
CA PRO A 105 14.31 3.55 -15.50
C PRO A 105 13.89 2.35 -16.35
N LYS A 106 13.66 1.22 -15.67
CA LYS A 106 12.90 0.00 -16.06
C LYS A 106 13.40 -1.10 -15.11
N LEU A 107 12.55 -1.62 -14.21
CA LEU A 107 12.89 -2.81 -13.43
C LEU A 107 13.43 -3.86 -14.42
N SER A 108 14.63 -4.38 -14.19
CA SER A 108 15.23 -5.34 -15.10
C SER A 108 14.35 -6.60 -15.18
N LYS A 109 14.35 -7.28 -16.33
CA LYS A 109 13.60 -8.53 -16.55
C LYS A 109 13.89 -9.62 -15.50
N THR A 110 14.98 -9.48 -14.75
CA THR A 110 15.44 -10.41 -13.72
C THR A 110 14.88 -10.11 -12.32
N VAL A 111 14.52 -8.86 -12.01
CA VAL A 111 14.08 -8.46 -10.66
C VAL A 111 12.59 -8.73 -10.43
N LYS A 112 11.76 -8.55 -11.47
CA LYS A 112 10.30 -8.77 -11.41
C LYS A 112 9.93 -10.20 -10.97
N PRO A 113 10.51 -11.28 -11.53
CA PRO A 113 10.18 -12.64 -11.12
C PRO A 113 10.52 -12.94 -9.66
N VAL A 114 11.56 -12.31 -9.11
CA VAL A 114 11.97 -12.52 -7.72
C VAL A 114 10.96 -11.89 -6.75
N ILE A 115 10.45 -10.70 -7.09
CA ILE A 115 9.40 -10.03 -6.31
C ILE A 115 8.10 -10.84 -6.38
N GLU A 116 7.69 -11.26 -7.58
CA GLU A 116 6.51 -12.10 -7.78
C GLU A 116 6.61 -13.39 -6.97
N LYS A 117 7.76 -14.10 -7.02
CA LYS A 117 8.01 -15.30 -6.22
C LYS A 117 7.81 -15.05 -4.72
N ARG A 118 8.26 -13.91 -4.18
CA ARG A 118 8.09 -13.60 -2.74
C ARG A 118 6.63 -13.31 -2.37
N LEU A 119 5.93 -12.53 -3.20
CA LEU A 119 4.51 -12.26 -3.01
C LEU A 119 3.68 -13.56 -3.12
N ASP A 120 3.95 -14.38 -4.12
CA ASP A 120 3.31 -15.70 -4.31
C ASP A 120 3.62 -16.63 -3.14
N LYS A 121 4.85 -16.61 -2.62
CA LYS A 121 5.25 -17.42 -1.48
C LYS A 121 4.42 -17.09 -0.25
N ILE A 122 4.29 -15.81 0.11
CA ILE A 122 3.46 -15.38 1.25
C ILE A 122 1.98 -15.63 0.95
N GLY A 123 1.54 -15.33 -0.27
CA GLY A 123 0.16 -15.53 -0.73
C GLY A 123 -0.27 -17.01 -0.83
N SER A 124 0.68 -17.95 -0.84
CA SER A 124 0.38 -19.39 -0.80
C SER A 124 -0.12 -19.88 0.57
N TYR A 125 0.07 -19.09 1.63
CA TYR A 125 -0.42 -19.38 2.97
C TYR A 125 -1.85 -18.87 3.18
N GLN A 126 -2.55 -19.44 4.17
CA GLN A 126 -3.90 -19.00 4.51
C GLN A 126 -3.88 -17.67 5.27
N TYR A 127 -4.07 -16.56 4.54
CA TYR A 127 -4.26 -15.22 5.10
C TYR A 127 -5.75 -14.86 5.16
N SER A 128 -6.10 -13.89 5.99
CA SER A 128 -7.49 -13.38 6.12
C SER A 128 -7.77 -12.17 5.24
N GLY A 129 -6.73 -11.42 4.89
CA GLY A 129 -6.83 -10.25 4.05
C GLY A 129 -5.50 -9.66 3.63
N ILE A 130 -5.56 -8.76 2.65
CA ILE A 130 -4.44 -8.01 2.10
C ILE A 130 -4.67 -6.51 2.34
N VAL A 131 -3.61 -5.78 2.68
CA VAL A 131 -3.61 -4.32 2.74
C VAL A 131 -2.62 -3.74 1.74
N ILE A 132 -3.08 -2.75 0.98
CA ILE A 132 -2.24 -1.95 0.08
C ILE A 132 -2.35 -0.46 0.42
N GLY A 133 -1.25 0.28 0.25
CA GLY A 133 -1.19 1.71 0.49
C GLY A 133 -1.51 2.54 -0.76
N VAL A 134 -1.38 3.86 -0.66
CA VAL A 134 -1.66 4.79 -1.78
C VAL A 134 -0.80 4.58 -3.03
N GLY A 135 0.33 3.86 -2.90
CA GLY A 135 1.15 3.41 -4.01
C GLY A 135 0.60 2.20 -4.77
N GLY A 136 -0.54 1.66 -4.36
CA GLY A 136 -1.02 0.34 -4.79
C GLY A 136 -0.08 -0.75 -4.30
N TYR A 137 0.34 -1.63 -5.23
CA TYR A 137 1.38 -2.63 -4.96
C TYR A 137 2.80 -2.04 -4.88
N LYS A 138 2.97 -0.73 -5.13
CA LYS A 138 4.28 -0.09 -5.00
C LYS A 138 4.62 0.20 -3.54
N GLY A 139 5.79 -0.26 -3.11
CA GLY A 139 6.23 -0.21 -1.71
C GLY A 139 5.95 -1.52 -0.98
N TYR A 140 5.13 -1.46 0.08
CA TYR A 140 4.82 -2.62 0.92
C TYR A 140 3.38 -3.06 0.77
N VAL A 141 3.19 -4.38 0.69
CA VAL A 141 1.91 -5.08 0.77
C VAL A 141 1.82 -5.80 2.11
N ILE A 142 0.68 -5.75 2.79
CA ILE A 142 0.48 -6.42 4.07
C ILE A 142 -0.42 -7.64 3.88
N TYR A 143 -0.05 -8.76 4.47
CA TYR A 143 -0.86 -9.96 4.57
C TYR A 143 -1.20 -10.22 6.04
N HIS A 144 -2.48 -10.42 6.33
CA HIS A 144 -2.96 -10.66 7.69
C HIS A 144 -3.07 -12.15 8.00
N PHE A 145 -2.40 -12.58 9.07
CA PHE A 145 -2.49 -13.93 9.62
C PHE A 145 -3.01 -13.90 11.07
N PRO A 146 -4.32 -13.64 11.29
CA PRO A 146 -4.89 -13.51 12.64
C PRO A 146 -4.71 -14.76 13.50
N GLN A 147 -4.71 -15.96 12.89
CA GLN A 147 -4.45 -17.22 13.59
C GLN A 147 -3.07 -17.27 14.26
N LYS A 148 -2.13 -16.46 13.76
CA LYS A 148 -0.77 -16.32 14.28
C LYS A 148 -0.56 -14.96 14.97
N SER A 149 -1.60 -14.13 15.11
CA SER A 149 -1.56 -12.76 15.66
C SER A 149 -0.51 -11.85 14.99
N ILE A 150 -0.23 -12.05 13.70
CA ILE A 150 0.76 -11.27 12.96
C ILE A 150 0.21 -10.67 11.66
N SER A 151 0.85 -9.59 11.24
CA SER A 151 0.74 -8.98 9.92
C SER A 151 2.11 -8.97 9.26
N VAL A 152 2.21 -9.50 8.05
CA VAL A 152 3.47 -9.63 7.29
C VAL A 152 3.49 -8.59 6.18
N LEU A 153 4.50 -7.73 6.19
CA LEU A 153 4.68 -6.65 5.23
C LEU A 153 5.81 -7.01 4.27
N GLU A 154 5.48 -7.25 3.01
CA GLU A 154 6.43 -7.60 1.96
C GLU A 154 6.66 -6.45 0.99
N SER A 155 7.92 -6.24 0.61
CA SER A 155 8.34 -5.14 -0.25
C SER A 155 8.50 -5.55 -1.70
N ASP A 156 8.00 -4.69 -2.59
CA ASP A 156 8.18 -4.77 -4.04
C ASP A 156 9.61 -4.43 -4.53
N SER A 157 10.50 -4.02 -3.62
CA SER A 157 11.86 -3.60 -3.95
C SER A 157 12.91 -4.64 -3.52
N PRO A 158 13.97 -4.89 -4.32
CA PRO A 158 14.95 -5.96 -4.08
C PRO A 158 15.89 -5.73 -2.89
N ASN A 159 16.17 -4.49 -2.49
CA ASN A 159 17.10 -4.15 -1.41
C ASN A 159 16.35 -3.82 -0.09
N ASN A 160 15.27 -4.54 0.21
CA ASN A 160 14.46 -4.33 1.41
C ASN A 160 14.38 -5.64 2.23
N ALA A 161 13.48 -5.66 3.20
CA ALA A 161 13.24 -6.80 4.10
C ALA A 161 11.74 -6.99 4.27
N THR A 162 11.32 -8.20 4.61
CA THR A 162 9.96 -8.46 5.08
C THR A 162 9.87 -8.07 6.55
N TYR A 163 8.85 -7.31 6.93
CA TYR A 163 8.59 -6.92 8.32
C TYR A 163 7.42 -7.71 8.87
N VAL A 164 7.51 -8.08 10.14
CA VAL A 164 6.44 -8.78 10.86
C VAL A 164 6.00 -7.90 12.02
N PHE A 165 4.74 -7.52 12.03
CA PHE A 165 4.11 -6.74 13.09
C PHE A 165 3.07 -7.57 13.83
N ASN A 166 2.73 -7.14 15.05
CA ASN A 166 1.55 -7.63 15.71
C ASN A 166 0.31 -7.26 14.88
N HIS A 167 -0.63 -8.19 14.75
CA HIS A 167 -1.89 -7.93 14.06
C HIS A 167 -2.74 -6.84 14.73
N SER A 168 -2.57 -6.54 16.02
CA SER A 168 -3.26 -5.39 16.64
C SER A 168 -2.68 -4.04 16.24
N ASP A 169 -1.36 -3.99 16.00
CA ASP A 169 -0.62 -2.72 15.94
C ASP A 169 -0.22 -2.33 14.52
N TRP A 170 -0.50 -3.19 13.53
CA TRP A 170 -0.04 -3.02 12.15
C TRP A 170 -0.43 -1.66 11.58
N GLU A 171 -1.63 -1.16 11.91
CA GLU A 171 -2.14 0.08 11.31
C GLU A 171 -1.30 1.28 11.77
N GLN A 172 -1.02 1.36 13.07
CA GLN A 172 -0.17 2.41 13.64
C GLN A 172 1.28 2.28 13.17
N LEU A 173 1.83 1.06 13.16
CA LEU A 173 3.21 0.81 12.78
C LEU A 173 3.45 1.03 11.28
N SER A 174 2.48 0.69 10.42
CA SER A 174 2.59 0.85 8.97
C SER A 174 2.73 2.31 8.53
N LYS A 175 2.28 3.27 9.34
CA LYS A 175 2.39 4.72 9.10
C LYS A 175 3.79 5.27 9.40
N LYS A 176 4.61 4.55 10.17
CA LYS A 176 5.97 4.97 10.56
C LYS A 176 6.97 4.71 9.44
N THR A 177 8.01 5.54 9.36
CA THR A 177 9.11 5.33 8.41
C THR A 177 9.88 4.04 8.70
N LYS A 178 10.53 3.47 7.68
CA LYS A 178 11.42 2.31 7.85
C LYS A 178 12.50 2.56 8.90
N THR A 179 13.06 3.77 8.92
CA THR A 179 14.08 4.19 9.87
C THR A 179 13.55 4.18 11.30
N GLU A 180 12.33 4.68 11.53
CA GLU A 180 11.70 4.62 12.85
C GLU A 180 11.43 3.18 13.30
N ILE A 181 10.97 2.31 12.40
CA ILE A 181 10.76 0.88 12.72
C ILE A 181 12.07 0.21 13.14
N ILE A 182 13.16 0.48 12.43
CA ILE A 182 14.48 -0.10 12.71
C ILE A 182 15.07 0.47 14.00
N ASN A 183 15.12 1.80 14.13
CA ASN A 183 15.79 2.46 15.25
C ASN A 183 15.10 2.18 16.60
N ASN A 184 13.78 2.00 16.58
CA ASN A 184 13.01 1.72 17.78
C ASN A 184 12.69 0.22 17.94
N ASN A 185 13.21 -0.63 17.06
CA ASN A 185 12.99 -2.09 17.05
C ASN A 185 11.50 -2.48 17.20
N LEU A 186 10.63 -1.83 16.43
CA LEU A 186 9.17 -1.96 16.56
C LEU A 186 8.59 -3.17 15.83
N ALA A 187 9.40 -3.86 15.03
CA ALA A 187 9.00 -5.09 14.36
C ALA A 187 9.21 -6.29 15.29
N ILE A 188 8.25 -7.22 15.31
CA ILE A 188 8.45 -8.54 15.93
C ILE A 188 9.64 -9.23 15.27
N LYS A 189 9.71 -9.13 13.94
CA LYS A 189 10.79 -9.72 13.15
C LYS A 189 11.04 -8.89 11.89
N ARG A 190 12.32 -8.79 11.51
CA ARG A 190 12.76 -8.24 10.23
C ARG A 190 13.54 -9.33 9.49
N ILE A 191 13.02 -9.78 8.35
CA ILE A 191 13.58 -10.87 7.56
C ILE A 191 14.22 -10.28 6.30
N ILE A 192 15.55 -10.32 6.22
CA ILE A 192 16.29 -9.84 5.05
C ILE A 192 15.99 -10.73 3.85
N HIS A 193 15.90 -10.13 2.65
CA HIS A 193 15.77 -10.85 1.38
C HIS A 193 17.10 -11.54 0.98
N ASP A 194 17.55 -12.48 1.81
CA ASP A 194 18.72 -13.33 1.60
C ASP A 194 18.31 -14.72 1.05
N PRO A 195 19.26 -15.60 0.66
CA PRO A 195 18.93 -16.92 0.12
C PRO A 195 18.08 -17.81 1.04
N ASP A 196 18.14 -17.60 2.36
CA ASP A 196 17.37 -18.36 3.35
C ASP A 196 15.97 -17.78 3.60
N TRP A 197 15.61 -16.69 2.90
CA TRP A 197 14.34 -15.99 3.08
C TRP A 197 13.13 -16.93 2.95
N ASP A 198 13.13 -17.78 1.91
CA ASP A 198 12.04 -18.74 1.67
C ASP A 198 11.82 -19.66 2.89
N GLN A 199 12.90 -20.16 3.50
CA GLN A 199 12.82 -21.01 4.69
C GLN A 199 12.38 -20.23 5.93
N LYS A 200 12.82 -18.98 6.07
CA LYS A 200 12.43 -18.10 7.20
C LYS A 200 10.94 -17.76 7.15
N ILE A 201 10.36 -17.62 5.96
CA ILE A 201 8.92 -17.44 5.75
C ILE A 201 8.17 -18.73 6.06
N ASP A 202 8.68 -19.88 5.63
CA ASP A 202 8.05 -21.18 5.94
C ASP A 202 7.98 -21.45 7.44
N ASN A 203 9.08 -21.17 8.16
CA ASN A 203 9.12 -21.32 9.61
C ASN A 203 8.20 -20.32 10.34
N LEU A 204 7.83 -19.21 9.68
CA LEU A 204 6.93 -18.21 10.25
C LEU A 204 5.46 -18.55 9.98
N LEU A 205 5.14 -19.06 8.79
CA LEU A 205 3.77 -19.13 8.27
C LEU A 205 3.17 -20.53 8.20
N ARG A 206 3.96 -21.60 8.24
CA ARG A 206 3.46 -22.97 8.50
C ARG A 206 2.96 -23.03 9.93
#